data_AF-A0A813N816-F1
#
_entry.id   AF-A0A813N816-F1
#
_cell.length_a   1.000
_cell.length_b   1.000
_cell.length_c   1.000
_cell.angle_alpha   90.00
_cell.angle_beta   90.00
_cell.angle_gamma   90.00
#
_symmetry.space_group_name_H-M   'P 1'
#
loop_
_entity.id
_entity.type
_entity.pdbx_description
1 polymer ?
#
loop_
_entity_poly.entity_id
_entity_poly.type
_entity_poly.pdbx_seq_one_letter_code
_entity_poly.pdbx_strand_id
1 'polypeptide(L)'
;MTSILFIAFISLFGLSSVYSNIADFDCFERVDPGPGRAYFEVYGWNAQNKTCTKFIYGGALGNRNRFEASEECLQSCHDAVLSKQLHFNPTRRYSAVNRLHEQFQIALNLEQVENGYFKLIAQPDGKLLSVVIPNGKPSIEIQDFTGEETQLWDIIPTGEKDYYRIKTRSKVFDRMDFMFLQVTNDDQTQVNLAKRDNSYLGQQWRFI
;
A
#
# COMPACT_ATOMS: atom_id res chain seq x y z
N MET A 1 51.45 12.73 -37.34
CA MET A 1 50.03 12.49 -37.63
C MET A 1 49.29 12.41 -36.30
N THR A 2 48.29 13.28 -36.14
CA THR A 2 47.15 13.27 -35.17
C THR A 2 47.51 13.13 -33.69
N SER A 3 47.57 14.15 -32.82
CA SER A 3 46.83 15.43 -32.69
C SER A 3 45.34 15.32 -32.30
N ILE A 4 45.05 15.86 -31.11
CA ILE A 4 43.82 16.55 -30.67
C ILE A 4 42.79 15.70 -29.88
N LEU A 5 42.98 15.74 -28.56
CA LEU A 5 41.94 15.95 -27.54
C LEU A 5 40.89 16.97 -28.03
N PHE A 6 39.67 16.53 -28.34
CA PHE A 6 38.37 17.25 -28.40
C PHE A 6 37.44 16.22 -29.06
N ILE A 7 36.61 15.46 -28.36
CA ILE A 7 35.24 15.85 -28.01
C ILE A 7 34.75 14.81 -26.98
N ALA A 8 34.70 15.23 -25.71
CA ALA A 8 33.66 14.76 -24.83
C ALA A 8 32.39 15.51 -25.24
N PHE A 9 31.50 14.88 -26.02
CA PHE A 9 30.09 15.24 -26.04
C PHE A 9 29.26 13.97 -26.20
N ILE A 10 28.58 13.70 -25.12
CA ILE A 10 27.51 12.75 -24.91
C ILE A 10 26.39 12.94 -25.95
N SER A 11 25.70 11.82 -26.20
CA SER A 11 24.29 11.65 -26.60
C SER A 11 23.94 11.55 -28.08
N LEU A 12 22.91 10.70 -28.30
CA LEU A 12 22.02 10.56 -29.46
C LEU A 12 22.59 9.57 -30.50
N PHE A 13 22.20 8.30 -30.60
CA PHE A 13 20.96 7.59 -30.29
C PHE A 13 21.36 6.11 -30.10
N GLY A 14 21.10 5.48 -28.96
CA GLY A 14 19.92 4.60 -28.88
C GLY A 14 19.97 3.69 -27.66
N LEU A 15 20.30 4.24 -26.50
CA LEU A 15 20.16 3.57 -25.19
C LEU A 15 19.16 4.29 -24.30
N SER A 16 18.02 4.72 -24.86
CA SER A 16 16.90 5.19 -24.06
C SER A 16 15.60 4.56 -24.54
N SER A 17 15.02 3.73 -23.67
CA SER A 17 13.65 3.22 -23.64
C SER A 17 13.38 1.79 -24.15
N VAL A 18 14.11 0.81 -23.60
CA VAL A 18 13.37 -0.32 -22.98
C VAL A 18 13.36 -0.07 -21.47
N TYR A 19 12.89 1.11 -21.08
CA TYR A 19 12.40 1.31 -19.72
C TYR A 19 11.05 0.61 -19.73
N SER A 20 10.93 -0.46 -18.96
CA SER A 20 9.70 -1.22 -18.82
C SER A 20 8.56 -0.23 -18.55
N ASN A 21 7.61 -0.10 -19.47
CA ASN A 21 6.32 0.54 -19.21
C ASN A 21 5.51 -0.38 -18.28
N ILE A 22 6.04 -0.66 -17.09
CA ILE A 22 5.24 -1.16 -15.99
C ILE A 22 4.71 0.11 -15.35
N ALA A 23 3.60 0.61 -15.90
CA ALA A 23 2.76 1.48 -15.10
C ALA A 23 2.48 0.73 -13.79
N ASP A 24 2.90 1.34 -12.69
CA ASP A 24 2.78 0.79 -11.34
C ASP A 24 1.33 0.90 -10.90
N PHE A 25 0.50 0.03 -11.48
CA PHE A 25 -0.90 -0.14 -11.13
C PHE A 25 -0.97 -0.97 -9.86
N ASP A 26 -1.50 -0.39 -8.79
CA ASP A 26 -1.77 -1.15 -7.58
C ASP A 26 -3.07 -1.95 -7.76
N CYS A 27 -2.98 -3.01 -8.57
CA CYS A 27 -4.07 -3.94 -8.85
C CYS A 27 -4.69 -4.54 -7.59
N PHE A 28 -3.98 -4.53 -6.47
CA PHE A 28 -4.38 -5.27 -5.30
C PHE A 28 -5.19 -4.42 -4.32
N GLU A 29 -5.16 -3.09 -4.43
CA GLU A 29 -6.05 -2.23 -3.66
C GLU A 29 -7.53 -2.45 -4.04
N ARG A 30 -8.47 -2.25 -3.09
CA ARG A 30 -9.89 -2.12 -3.46
C ARG A 30 -10.08 -0.86 -4.29
N VAL A 31 -10.95 -0.91 -5.30
CA VAL A 31 -11.33 0.27 -6.09
C VAL A 31 -11.69 1.45 -5.19
N ASP A 32 -11.11 2.62 -5.46
CA ASP A 32 -11.40 3.86 -4.74
C ASP A 32 -12.02 4.89 -5.71
N PRO A 33 -13.33 5.17 -5.58
CA PRO A 33 -14.02 6.20 -6.35
C PRO A 33 -13.40 7.58 -6.23
N GLY A 34 -12.66 7.86 -5.13
CA GLY A 34 -12.17 9.19 -4.80
C GLY A 34 -13.29 10.20 -4.53
N PRO A 35 -12.97 11.37 -3.96
CA PRO A 35 -13.93 12.45 -3.80
C PRO A 35 -14.24 13.09 -5.16
N GLY A 36 -15.49 13.50 -5.35
CA GLY A 36 -15.92 14.23 -6.53
C GLY A 36 -17.34 13.88 -6.93
N ARG A 37 -17.84 14.56 -7.97
CA ARG A 37 -19.21 14.40 -8.49
C ARG A 37 -19.22 14.10 -9.99
N ALA A 38 -18.06 13.85 -10.58
CA ALA A 38 -18.01 13.36 -11.95
C ALA A 38 -18.50 11.91 -12.01
N TYR A 39 -18.93 11.50 -13.19
CA TYR A 39 -19.44 10.15 -13.45
C TYR A 39 -18.55 9.51 -14.52
N PHE A 40 -17.41 8.96 -14.10
CA PHE A 40 -16.53 8.19 -14.98
C PHE A 40 -16.74 6.71 -14.71
N GLU A 41 -17.36 5.99 -15.65
CA GLU A 41 -17.43 4.54 -15.60
C GLU A 41 -16.07 3.95 -15.98
N VAL A 42 -15.44 3.26 -15.04
CA VAL A 42 -14.08 2.71 -15.14
C VAL A 42 -14.07 1.28 -14.61
N TYR A 43 -12.99 0.55 -14.84
CA TYR A 43 -12.79 -0.83 -14.37
C TYR A 43 -11.73 -0.88 -13.27
N GLY A 44 -11.89 -1.80 -12.33
CA GLY A 44 -10.85 -2.12 -11.36
C GLY A 44 -10.79 -3.62 -11.08
N TRP A 45 -9.59 -4.11 -10.79
CA TRP A 45 -9.29 -5.50 -10.52
C TRP A 45 -9.83 -5.90 -9.14
N ASN A 46 -10.56 -7.00 -9.11
CA ASN A 46 -10.97 -7.67 -7.90
C ASN A 46 -10.14 -8.94 -7.73
N ALA A 47 -9.19 -8.90 -6.79
CA ALA A 47 -8.26 -10.01 -6.54
C ALA A 47 -8.94 -11.25 -5.92
N GLN A 48 -10.11 -11.11 -5.28
CA GLN A 48 -10.81 -12.23 -4.66
C GLN A 48 -11.43 -13.14 -5.73
N ASN A 49 -12.08 -12.55 -6.72
CA ASN A 49 -12.73 -13.29 -7.81
C ASN A 49 -11.90 -13.35 -9.09
N LYS A 50 -10.75 -12.65 -9.13
CA LYS A 50 -9.84 -12.54 -10.29
C LYS A 50 -10.53 -11.97 -11.54
N THR A 51 -11.36 -10.95 -11.36
CA THR A 51 -12.09 -10.29 -12.45
C THR A 51 -11.92 -8.78 -12.40
N CYS A 52 -12.13 -8.11 -13.54
CA CYS A 52 -12.25 -6.67 -13.60
C CYS A 52 -13.72 -6.26 -13.50
N THR A 53 -14.05 -5.48 -12.47
CA THR A 53 -15.41 -5.01 -12.20
C THR A 53 -15.54 -3.52 -12.44
N LYS A 54 -16.67 -3.09 -13.01
CA LYS A 54 -16.97 -1.68 -13.22
C LYS A 54 -17.22 -0.95 -11.89
N PHE A 55 -16.78 0.30 -11.80
CA PHE A 55 -17.14 1.23 -10.73
C PHE A 55 -17.18 2.67 -11.25
N ILE A 56 -17.76 3.58 -10.47
CA ILE A 56 -17.81 5.02 -10.81
C ILE A 56 -16.67 5.74 -10.10
N TYR A 57 -15.83 6.41 -10.88
CA TYR A 57 -14.78 7.30 -10.39
C TYR A 57 -15.29 8.75 -10.38
N GLY A 58 -15.17 9.39 -9.21
CA GLY A 58 -15.69 10.73 -8.92
C GLY A 58 -14.92 11.88 -9.58
N GLY A 59 -13.78 11.58 -10.21
CA GLY A 59 -12.99 12.53 -10.99
C GLY A 59 -11.81 13.17 -10.27
N ALA A 60 -11.67 12.97 -8.95
CA ALA A 60 -10.48 13.40 -8.21
C ALA A 60 -10.01 12.32 -7.22
N LEU A 61 -8.70 12.33 -6.95
CA LEU A 61 -7.98 11.35 -6.12
C LEU A 61 -8.29 9.89 -6.52
N GLY A 62 -8.72 9.07 -5.56
CA GLY A 62 -8.82 7.62 -5.73
C GLY A 62 -7.45 6.96 -5.85
N ASN A 63 -7.45 5.67 -6.17
CA ASN A 63 -6.23 4.89 -6.34
C ASN A 63 -6.02 4.44 -7.79
N ARG A 64 -4.91 3.73 -8.02
CA ARG A 64 -4.49 3.28 -9.35
C ARG A 64 -5.12 1.95 -9.78
N ASN A 65 -5.96 1.34 -8.94
CA ASN A 65 -6.79 0.22 -9.38
C ASN A 65 -7.99 0.73 -10.21
N ARG A 66 -7.68 1.38 -11.32
CA ARG A 66 -8.62 2.11 -12.16
C ARG A 66 -8.11 2.12 -13.60
N PHE A 67 -8.90 1.55 -14.49
CA PHE A 67 -8.59 1.36 -15.90
C PHE A 67 -9.77 1.82 -16.75
N GLU A 68 -9.50 2.31 -17.95
CA GLU A 68 -10.57 2.78 -18.83
C GLU A 68 -11.28 1.61 -19.51
N ALA A 69 -10.56 0.49 -19.73
CA ALA A 69 -11.08 -0.70 -20.35
C ALA A 69 -10.92 -1.96 -19.47
N SER A 70 -11.88 -2.89 -19.59
CA SER A 70 -11.78 -4.20 -18.92
C SER A 70 -10.55 -4.97 -19.36
N GLU A 71 -10.22 -4.92 -20.65
CA GLU A 71 -9.08 -5.64 -21.22
C GLU A 71 -7.76 -5.09 -20.67
N GLU A 72 -7.64 -3.76 -20.56
CA GLU A 72 -6.49 -3.09 -19.96
C GLU A 72 -6.30 -3.51 -18.49
N CYS A 73 -7.39 -3.56 -17.72
CA CYS A 73 -7.39 -4.04 -16.34
C CYS A 73 -6.95 -5.51 -16.26
N LEU A 74 -7.48 -6.38 -17.14
CA LEU A 74 -7.12 -7.79 -17.15
C LEU A 74 -5.64 -7.96 -17.50
N GLN A 75 -5.16 -7.33 -18.57
CA GLN A 75 -3.76 -7.42 -18.99
C GLN A 75 -2.81 -6.89 -17.92
N SER A 76 -3.15 -5.76 -17.29
CA SER A 76 -2.32 -5.13 -16.26
C SER A 76 -2.27 -5.97 -14.97
N CYS A 77 -3.38 -6.57 -14.57
CA CYS A 77 -3.51 -7.18 -13.24
C CYS A 77 -3.49 -8.70 -13.20
N HIS A 78 -3.96 -9.37 -14.25
CA HIS A 78 -3.94 -10.84 -14.33
C HIS A 78 -2.49 -11.35 -14.40
N ASP A 79 -1.64 -10.71 -15.19
CA ASP A 79 -0.23 -11.09 -15.32
C ASP A 79 0.60 -10.66 -14.10
N ALA A 80 0.21 -9.57 -13.41
CA ALA A 80 0.76 -9.21 -12.10
C ALA A 80 0.48 -10.27 -11.03
N VAL A 81 -0.71 -10.89 -11.07
CA VAL A 81 -1.07 -12.02 -10.18
C VAL A 81 -0.24 -13.26 -10.51
N LEU A 82 -0.02 -13.59 -11.79
CA LEU A 82 0.77 -14.76 -12.20
C LEU A 82 2.28 -14.58 -11.94
N SER A 83 2.83 -13.40 -12.22
CA SER A 83 4.25 -13.10 -11.99
C SER A 83 4.62 -13.00 -10.50
N LYS A 84 3.76 -12.41 -9.66
CA LYS A 84 3.97 -12.43 -8.19
C LYS A 84 3.73 -13.80 -7.56
N GLN A 85 2.95 -14.68 -8.19
CA GLN A 85 2.79 -16.08 -7.76
C GLN A 85 3.98 -16.96 -8.16
N LEU A 86 4.62 -16.73 -9.31
CA LEU A 86 5.76 -17.52 -9.78
C LEU A 86 7.10 -17.16 -9.12
N HIS A 87 7.26 -15.93 -8.62
CA HIS A 87 8.44 -15.54 -7.81
C HIS A 87 8.32 -15.90 -6.33
N PHE A 88 7.19 -16.45 -5.89
CA PHE A 88 6.98 -16.94 -4.54
C PHE A 88 6.78 -18.46 -4.57
N ASN A 89 7.84 -19.23 -4.34
CA ASN A 89 7.76 -20.70 -4.24
C ASN A 89 7.17 -21.10 -2.87
N PRO A 90 5.87 -21.48 -2.76
CA PRO A 90 5.19 -21.58 -1.46
C PRO A 90 5.39 -22.92 -0.74
N THR A 91 6.08 -23.89 -1.34
CA THR A 91 5.94 -25.32 -0.98
C THR A 91 7.00 -25.93 -0.05
N ARG A 92 7.86 -25.15 0.65
CA ARG A 92 8.73 -25.74 1.69
C ARG A 92 8.75 -25.09 3.07
N ARG A 93 8.00 -24.02 3.35
CA ARG A 93 7.99 -23.41 4.70
C ARG A 93 6.65 -22.99 5.28
N TYR A 94 5.55 -22.96 4.51
CA TYR A 94 4.27 -22.42 5.00
C TYR A 94 3.37 -23.41 5.75
N SER A 95 3.60 -24.72 5.66
CA SER A 95 2.77 -25.73 6.34
C SER A 95 3.02 -25.84 7.85
N ALA A 96 4.05 -25.21 8.39
CA ALA A 96 4.33 -25.15 9.83
C ALA A 96 3.91 -23.84 10.52
N VAL A 97 3.48 -22.81 9.76
CA VAL A 97 3.24 -21.45 10.28
C VAL A 97 1.79 -21.22 10.73
N ASN A 98 0.88 -22.16 10.47
CA ASN A 98 -0.55 -22.06 10.86
C ASN A 98 -0.84 -22.42 12.33
N ARG A 99 0.13 -22.27 13.24
CA ARG A 99 -0.08 -22.44 14.70
C ARG A 99 0.48 -21.32 15.58
N LEU A 100 0.98 -20.22 14.99
CA LEU A 100 1.57 -19.09 15.75
C LEU A 100 1.08 -17.69 15.33
N HIS A 101 0.06 -17.57 14.48
CA HIS A 101 -0.40 -16.29 13.93
C HIS A 101 -1.43 -15.56 14.84
N GLU A 102 -1.14 -15.41 16.13
CA GLU A 102 -1.99 -14.64 17.06
C GLU A 102 -1.26 -13.57 17.89
N GLN A 103 0.04 -13.33 17.70
CA GLN A 103 0.79 -12.49 18.65
C GLN A 103 1.80 -11.53 18.02
N PHE A 104 1.40 -10.83 16.97
CA PHE A 104 2.07 -9.58 16.60
C PHE A 104 1.12 -8.46 17.00
N GLN A 105 1.48 -7.71 18.03
CA GLN A 105 0.68 -6.62 18.57
C GLN A 105 1.56 -5.37 18.59
N ILE A 106 1.21 -4.38 17.76
CA ILE A 106 1.81 -3.05 17.85
C ILE A 106 0.91 -2.24 18.77
N ALA A 107 1.45 -1.67 19.83
CA ALA A 107 0.73 -0.79 20.74
C ALA A 107 0.64 0.62 20.13
N LEU A 108 -0.53 0.97 19.59
CA LEU A 108 -0.79 2.31 19.07
C LEU A 108 -1.81 3.03 19.96
N ASN A 109 -1.68 4.34 20.14
CA ASN A 109 -2.76 5.19 20.63
C ASN A 109 -3.31 6.00 19.47
N LEU A 110 -4.64 6.10 19.40
CA LEU A 110 -5.32 6.88 18.37
C LEU A 110 -5.68 8.24 18.95
N GLU A 111 -5.19 9.30 18.32
CA GLU A 111 -5.59 10.67 18.65
C GLU A 111 -6.23 11.31 17.40
N GLN A 112 -7.50 11.69 17.52
CA GLN A 112 -8.21 12.37 16.45
C GLN A 112 -7.70 13.79 16.28
N VAL A 113 -7.44 14.17 15.03
CA VAL A 113 -7.03 15.51 14.62
C VAL A 113 -8.21 16.21 13.94
N GLU A 114 -8.11 17.52 13.74
CA GLU A 114 -9.04 18.31 12.94
C GLU A 114 -9.22 17.71 11.53
N ASN A 115 -10.43 17.77 10.97
CA ASN A 115 -10.82 17.21 9.66
C ASN A 115 -10.95 15.68 9.57
N GLY A 116 -11.01 14.96 10.71
CA GLY A 116 -11.36 13.54 10.73
C GLY A 116 -10.21 12.58 10.49
N TYR A 117 -8.97 13.08 10.45
CA TYR A 117 -7.76 12.27 10.42
C TYR A 117 -7.32 11.85 11.83
N PHE A 118 -6.45 10.84 11.90
CA PHE A 118 -5.92 10.29 13.14
C PHE A 118 -4.40 10.26 13.13
N LYS A 119 -3.82 10.57 14.29
CA LYS A 119 -2.43 10.24 14.63
C LYS A 119 -2.41 8.84 15.23
N LEU A 120 -1.51 7.98 14.73
CA LEU A 120 -1.26 6.64 15.24
C LEU A 120 0.05 6.65 16.02
N ILE A 121 -0.06 6.77 17.35
CA ILE A 121 1.05 7.03 18.26
C ILE A 121 1.58 5.71 18.81
N ALA A 122 2.75 5.29 18.37
CA ALA A 122 3.47 4.16 18.93
C ALA A 122 3.77 4.35 20.42
N GLN A 123 3.60 3.27 21.18
CA GLN A 123 3.96 3.21 22.59
C GLN A 123 5.20 2.34 22.78
N PRO A 124 6.05 2.63 23.80
CA PRO A 124 5.92 3.72 24.78
C PRO A 124 6.60 5.04 24.32
N ASP A 125 7.27 5.06 23.18
CA ASP A 125 8.13 6.17 22.75
C ASP A 125 7.36 7.44 22.34
N GLY A 126 6.05 7.35 22.13
CA GLY A 126 5.21 8.48 21.73
C GLY A 126 5.43 8.94 20.29
N LYS A 127 6.14 8.14 19.50
CA LYS A 127 6.42 8.42 18.09
C LYS A 127 5.22 8.05 17.22
N LEU A 128 5.22 8.52 15.98
CA LEU A 128 4.10 8.35 15.06
C LEU A 128 4.43 7.35 13.97
N LEU A 129 3.41 6.57 13.62
CA LEU A 129 3.40 5.82 12.38
C LEU A 129 3.40 6.82 11.20
N SER A 130 4.43 6.77 10.37
CA SER A 130 4.68 7.72 9.29
C SER A 130 4.96 6.99 7.97
N VAL A 131 4.48 7.56 6.86
CA VAL A 131 4.84 7.09 5.52
C VAL A 131 6.11 7.80 5.05
N VAL A 132 7.16 7.03 4.83
CA VAL A 132 8.39 7.48 4.19
C VAL A 132 8.48 6.97 2.77
N ILE A 133 9.27 7.65 1.93
CA ILE A 133 9.48 7.25 0.54
C ILE A 133 10.98 7.03 0.28
N PRO A 134 11.60 5.98 0.84
CA PRO A 134 12.98 5.63 0.50
C PRO A 134 13.06 5.16 -0.97
N ASN A 135 13.96 5.76 -1.74
CA ASN A 135 14.23 5.37 -3.14
C ASN A 135 12.96 5.32 -4.02
N GLY A 136 12.00 6.22 -3.77
CA GLY A 136 10.75 6.29 -4.53
C GLY A 136 9.69 5.26 -4.16
N LYS A 137 9.91 4.42 -3.13
CA LYS A 137 8.96 3.40 -2.68
C LYS A 137 8.38 3.74 -1.31
N PRO A 138 7.04 3.87 -1.17
CA PRO A 138 6.42 4.14 0.13
C PRO A 138 6.57 2.98 1.12
N SER A 139 7.16 3.24 2.29
CA SER A 139 7.26 2.32 3.44
C SER A 139 6.76 2.99 4.72
N ILE A 140 6.51 2.19 5.75
CA ILE A 140 6.00 2.68 7.04
C ILE A 140 7.09 2.59 8.09
N GLU A 141 7.30 3.69 8.79
CA GLU A 141 8.29 3.82 9.85
C GLU A 141 7.68 4.50 11.08
N ILE A 142 8.32 4.31 12.24
CA ILE A 142 7.99 5.02 13.48
C ILE A 142 8.95 6.22 13.60
N GLN A 143 8.40 7.43 13.59
CA GLN A 143 9.17 8.67 13.54
C GLN A 143 8.66 9.72 14.53
N ASP A 144 9.51 10.69 14.88
CA ASP A 144 9.10 11.82 15.70
C ASP A 144 8.02 12.66 14.99
N PHE A 145 7.20 13.36 15.76
CA PHE A 145 6.14 14.20 15.19
C PHE A 145 6.72 15.40 14.44
N THR A 146 6.40 15.51 13.16
CA THR A 146 6.81 16.60 12.28
C THR A 146 5.64 17.46 11.81
N GLY A 147 4.40 16.98 11.96
CA GLY A 147 3.19 17.67 11.49
C GLY A 147 2.90 17.46 10.00
N GLU A 148 3.62 16.56 9.34
CA GLU A 148 3.43 16.24 7.93
C GLU A 148 2.16 15.41 7.67
N GLU A 149 1.56 15.58 6.48
CA GLU A 149 0.38 14.79 6.07
C GLU A 149 0.67 13.27 6.00
N THR A 150 1.94 12.88 5.85
CA THR A 150 2.41 11.48 5.88
C THR A 150 2.21 10.79 7.24
N GLN A 151 1.96 11.59 8.29
CA GLN A 151 1.68 11.13 9.66
C GLN A 151 0.17 11.15 9.99
N LEU A 152 -0.67 11.59 9.04
CA LEU A 152 -2.12 11.69 9.20
C LEU A 152 -2.82 10.53 8.49
N TRP A 153 -3.53 9.71 9.26
CA TRP A 153 -4.17 8.49 8.78
C TRP A 153 -5.68 8.63 8.74
N ASP A 154 -6.26 8.16 7.65
CA ASP A 154 -7.69 7.96 7.49
C ASP A 154 -8.06 6.53 7.92
N ILE A 155 -9.07 6.43 8.78
CA ILE A 155 -9.57 5.16 9.34
C ILE A 155 -10.94 4.91 8.76
N ILE A 156 -11.00 4.06 7.74
CA ILE A 156 -12.17 3.89 6.89
C ILE A 156 -12.89 2.59 7.29
N PRO A 157 -14.16 2.65 7.75
CA PRO A 157 -14.95 1.46 8.00
C PRO A 157 -15.06 0.60 6.74
N THR A 158 -14.85 -0.71 6.88
CA THR A 158 -14.89 -1.62 5.72
C THR A 158 -16.30 -2.05 5.32
N GLY A 159 -17.33 -1.59 6.05
CA GLY A 159 -18.70 -2.11 5.99
C GLY A 159 -18.91 -3.35 6.87
N GLU A 160 -17.81 -3.90 7.38
CA GLU A 160 -17.82 -5.01 8.32
C GLU A 160 -17.58 -4.54 9.75
N LYS A 161 -18.31 -5.15 10.70
CA LYS A 161 -18.27 -4.76 12.10
C LYS A 161 -16.85 -4.85 12.66
N ASP A 162 -16.39 -3.74 13.24
CA ASP A 162 -15.09 -3.58 13.90
C ASP A 162 -13.85 -3.73 12.99
N TYR A 163 -14.02 -3.67 11.66
CA TYR A 163 -12.91 -3.74 10.70
C TYR A 163 -12.74 -2.46 9.89
N TYR A 164 -11.51 -2.00 9.82
CA TYR A 164 -11.11 -0.73 9.22
C TYR A 164 -10.00 -0.93 8.19
N ARG A 165 -9.94 -0.01 7.21
CA ARG A 165 -8.75 0.25 6.41
C ARG A 165 -8.04 1.46 7.00
N ILE A 166 -6.73 1.38 7.05
CA ILE A 166 -5.88 2.47 7.54
C ILE A 166 -5.07 2.94 6.34
N LYS A 167 -5.21 4.20 5.94
CA LYS A 167 -4.48 4.73 4.77
C LYS A 167 -4.06 6.18 4.96
N THR A 168 -3.01 6.60 4.28
CA THR A 168 -2.72 8.00 4.00
C THR A 168 -3.14 8.32 2.56
N ARG A 169 -2.84 9.53 2.08
CA ARG A 169 -3.02 9.88 0.66
C ARG A 169 -2.16 9.05 -0.29
N SER A 170 -1.02 8.55 0.18
CA SER A 170 0.00 7.92 -0.68
C SER A 170 0.23 6.45 -0.41
N LYS A 171 -0.34 5.89 0.66
CA LYS A 171 -0.12 4.49 1.06
C LYS A 171 -1.29 3.92 1.85
N VAL A 172 -1.62 2.65 1.59
CA VAL A 172 -2.52 1.85 2.41
C VAL A 172 -1.68 0.96 3.33
N PHE A 173 -2.02 0.93 4.61
CA PHE A 173 -1.37 0.05 5.59
C PHE A 173 -1.71 -1.42 5.28
N ASP A 174 -0.68 -2.20 4.92
CA ASP A 174 -0.84 -3.60 4.52
C ASP A 174 -0.03 -4.59 5.38
N ARG A 175 -0.17 -5.88 5.08
CA ARG A 175 0.50 -6.96 5.81
C ARG A 175 2.02 -6.82 5.79
N MET A 176 2.61 -6.44 4.66
CA MET A 176 4.06 -6.35 4.54
C MET A 176 4.56 -5.20 5.40
N ASP A 177 3.86 -4.07 5.41
CA ASP A 177 4.20 -2.95 6.29
C ASP A 177 4.18 -3.38 7.76
N PHE A 178 3.12 -4.05 8.17
CA PHE A 178 2.99 -4.60 9.52
C PHE A 178 4.09 -5.62 9.88
N MET A 179 4.49 -6.49 8.94
CA MET A 179 5.55 -7.48 9.17
C MET A 179 6.94 -6.85 9.30
N PHE A 180 7.18 -5.71 8.65
CA PHE A 180 8.48 -5.03 8.66
C PHE A 180 8.57 -3.92 9.70
N LEU A 181 7.45 -3.49 10.28
CA LEU A 181 7.42 -2.62 11.44
C LEU A 181 8.07 -3.32 12.63
N GLN A 182 9.31 -2.94 12.95
CA GLN A 182 9.99 -3.40 14.15
C GLN A 182 9.33 -2.74 15.36
N VAL A 183 8.68 -3.52 16.21
CA VAL A 183 8.10 -3.02 17.47
C VAL A 183 8.82 -3.66 18.62
N THR A 184 9.49 -2.82 19.41
CA THR A 184 10.10 -3.20 20.68
C THR A 184 9.01 -3.31 21.73
N ASN A 185 8.82 -4.52 22.25
CA ASN A 185 7.97 -4.76 23.42
C ASN A 185 8.57 -4.03 24.63
N ASP A 186 7.84 -3.06 25.19
CA ASP A 186 7.82 -2.84 26.63
C ASP A 186 6.46 -2.22 27.00
N ASP A 187 5.86 -2.78 28.04
CA ASP A 187 4.48 -2.63 28.49
C ASP A 187 3.99 -1.17 28.57
N GLN A 188 2.79 -0.89 28.02
CA GLN A 188 1.62 -0.21 28.63
C GLN A 188 0.66 0.31 27.54
N THR A 189 -0.66 0.17 27.81
CA THR A 189 -1.83 0.64 27.03
C THR A 189 -1.74 0.44 25.51
N GLN A 190 -2.02 -0.79 25.08
CA GLN A 190 -1.87 -1.23 23.71
C GLN A 190 -3.23 -1.16 23.00
N VAL A 191 -3.37 -0.38 21.91
CA VAL A 191 -4.38 -0.74 20.90
C VAL A 191 -3.70 -1.72 19.98
N ASN A 192 -4.06 -3.00 20.09
CA ASN A 192 -3.43 -4.00 19.25
C ASN A 192 -4.14 -4.08 17.90
N LEU A 193 -3.39 -4.24 16.83
CA LEU A 193 -3.95 -4.43 15.50
C LEU A 193 -4.11 -5.93 15.22
N ALA A 194 -5.33 -6.44 15.31
CA ALA A 194 -5.65 -7.76 14.81
C ALA A 194 -5.88 -7.66 13.30
N LYS A 195 -5.02 -8.31 12.52
CA LYS A 195 -5.27 -8.51 11.10
C LYS A 195 -6.48 -9.43 10.93
N ARG A 196 -7.37 -9.08 10.00
CA ARG A 196 -8.24 -10.07 9.38
C ARG A 196 -7.80 -10.35 7.96
N ASP A 197 -7.87 -11.64 7.67
CA ASP A 197 -8.18 -12.22 6.37
C ASP A 197 -7.05 -12.97 5.65
N ASN A 198 -7.49 -14.04 5.00
CA ASN A 198 -6.83 -14.94 4.07
C ASN A 198 -6.54 -14.30 2.70
N SER A 199 -6.63 -12.97 2.59
CA SER A 199 -6.29 -12.24 1.37
C SER A 199 -4.78 -12.03 1.25
N TYR A 200 -4.26 -12.05 0.02
CA TYR A 200 -2.82 -11.97 -0.27
C TYR A 200 -2.16 -10.72 0.36
N LEU A 201 -2.87 -9.58 0.39
CA LEU A 201 -2.35 -8.32 0.92
C LEU A 201 -2.60 -8.07 2.40
N GLY A 202 -3.73 -8.52 2.97
CA GLY A 202 -4.11 -8.20 4.35
C GLY A 202 -4.17 -6.71 4.68
N GLN A 203 -5.25 -6.03 4.29
CA GLN A 203 -5.45 -4.58 4.51
C GLN A 203 -6.66 -4.26 5.41
N GLN A 204 -7.21 -5.26 6.09
CA GLN A 204 -8.31 -5.08 7.04
C GLN A 204 -7.80 -5.29 8.45
N TRP A 205 -8.00 -4.26 9.26
CA TRP A 205 -7.42 -4.14 10.58
C TRP A 205 -8.51 -3.92 11.60
N ARG A 206 -8.41 -4.61 12.73
CA ARG A 206 -9.25 -4.40 13.88
C ARG A 206 -8.38 -3.92 15.02
N PHE A 207 -8.80 -2.83 15.64
CA PHE A 207 -8.27 -2.38 16.92
C PHE A 207 -8.82 -3.30 18.01
N ILE A 208 -7.94 -3.96 18.79
CA ILE A 208 -8.26 -4.89 19.89
C ILE A 208 -7.63 -4.43 21.21
#